data_AF-A0A821XQ52-F1
#
_entry.id   AF-A0A821XQ52-F1
#
_cell.length_a   1.000
_cell.length_b   1.000
_cell.length_c   1.000
_cell.angle_alpha   90.00
_cell.angle_beta   90.00
_cell.angle_gamma   90.00
#
_symmetry.space_group_name_H-M   'P 1'
#
loop_
_entity.id
_entity.type
_entity.pdbx_description
1 polymer ?
#
loop_
_entity_poly.entity_id
_entity_poly.type
_entity_poly.pdbx_seq_one_letter_code
_entity_poly.pdbx_strand_id
1 'polypeptide(L)'
;MADILTEREVLVDVLALYKDFPCLWDTSHELYCNRDARNRALQIPRDCHSRFDRSITVNDVKKKIENMRAAYRQENNEENRGDNSIDQITDDEISQPASTSEQQFTIPNPTNATRKRRLQDLHSLVSLQLGNNILFPSWRFITNKPTKTLLKKRTNLLKTKQKTKEMKKELSTLFKTTSKAIDKDYKDHRYKIIVENIYTHRSTKRAYKELTTHKSWIQNLRSKTKETKTRIDIINCATDYYKQLYTKPTPCLSSITATSAAIPKPQSVIDLPPVDEKEVFKHIKKLKTDKSPCPDGIQN
;
A
#
# COMPACT_ATOMS: atom_id res chain seq x y z
N MET A 1 34.87 -30.64 -1.21
CA MET A 1 33.43 -30.73 -1.57
C MET A 1 32.93 -29.31 -1.64
N ALA A 2 32.32 -28.89 -2.75
CA ALA A 2 31.81 -27.52 -2.87
C ALA A 2 30.58 -27.39 -1.97
N ASP A 3 30.65 -26.53 -0.96
CA ASP A 3 29.48 -26.20 -0.13
C ASP A 3 28.35 -25.69 -1.03
N ILE A 4 27.19 -26.32 -0.93
CA ILE A 4 25.99 -25.89 -1.65
C ILE A 4 25.49 -24.65 -0.92
N LEU A 5 25.85 -23.48 -1.43
CA LEU A 5 25.42 -22.19 -0.90
C LEU A 5 23.88 -22.13 -0.87
N THR A 6 23.30 -22.02 0.32
CA THR A 6 21.85 -21.97 0.48
C THR A 6 21.31 -20.55 0.30
N GLU A 7 20.07 -20.40 -0.19
CA GLU A 7 19.42 -19.08 -0.34
C GLU A 7 19.44 -18.31 0.99
N ARG A 8 19.30 -19.02 2.12
CA ARG A 8 19.32 -18.44 3.46
C ARG A 8 20.65 -17.74 3.76
N GLU A 9 21.77 -18.37 3.46
CA GLU A 9 23.11 -17.82 3.74
C GLU A 9 23.35 -16.55 2.93
N VAL A 10 22.96 -16.56 1.66
CA VAL A 10 23.06 -15.38 0.79
C VAL A 10 22.20 -14.22 1.27
N LEU A 11 21.02 -14.49 1.83
CA LEU A 11 20.17 -13.45 2.40
C LEU A 11 20.74 -12.85 3.69
N VAL A 12 21.45 -13.64 4.49
CA VAL A 12 22.17 -13.14 5.67
C VAL A 12 23.28 -12.18 5.23
N ASP A 13 24.06 -12.53 4.20
CA ASP A 13 25.10 -11.65 3.65
C ASP A 13 24.50 -10.36 3.05
N VAL A 14 23.37 -10.47 2.35
CA VAL A 14 22.62 -9.32 1.82
C VAL A 14 22.14 -8.40 2.95
N LEU A 15 21.66 -8.95 4.07
CA LEU A 15 21.24 -8.17 5.24
C LEU A 15 22.42 -7.48 5.93
N ALA A 16 23.56 -8.16 6.06
CA ALA A 16 24.78 -7.57 6.59
C ALA A 16 25.22 -6.37 5.74
N LEU A 17 25.33 -6.55 4.43
CA LEU A 17 25.65 -5.48 3.48
C LEU A 17 24.64 -4.33 3.58
N TYR A 18 23.34 -4.63 3.60
CA TYR A 18 22.30 -3.62 3.68
C TYR A 18 22.41 -2.75 4.95
N LYS A 19 22.82 -3.33 6.08
CA LYS A 19 23.05 -2.59 7.32
C LYS A 19 24.21 -1.59 7.19
N ASP A 20 25.26 -1.95 6.45
CA ASP A 20 26.45 -1.12 6.25
C ASP A 20 26.26 0.04 5.28
N PHE A 21 25.12 0.11 4.56
CA PHE A 21 24.77 1.20 3.65
C PHE A 21 23.64 2.08 4.20
N PRO A 22 23.92 3.04 5.11
CA PRO A 22 22.92 3.93 5.70
C PRO A 22 22.16 4.75 4.65
N CYS A 23 22.77 5.06 3.50
CA CYS A 23 22.08 5.70 2.38
C CYS A 23 20.86 4.93 1.83
N LEU A 24 20.67 3.66 2.18
CA LEU A 24 19.52 2.84 1.77
C LEU A 24 18.35 2.88 2.75
N TRP A 25 18.57 3.30 4.00
CA TRP A 25 17.58 3.13 5.06
C TRP A 25 17.52 4.26 6.09
N ASP A 26 18.63 4.99 6.31
CA ASP A 26 18.65 6.16 7.15
C ASP A 26 18.23 7.40 6.36
N THR A 27 17.09 7.96 6.71
CA THR A 27 16.54 9.19 6.12
C THR A 27 17.39 10.43 6.41
N SER A 28 18.20 10.39 7.46
CA SER A 28 19.05 11.50 7.90
C SER A 28 20.39 11.54 7.15
N HIS A 29 20.74 10.46 6.46
CA HIS A 29 22.01 10.34 5.76
C HIS A 29 22.03 11.21 4.48
N GLU A 30 23.10 11.97 4.27
CA GLU A 30 23.22 12.92 3.15
C GLU A 30 22.96 12.28 1.77
N LEU A 31 23.48 11.07 1.57
CA LEU A 31 23.32 10.32 0.32
C LEU A 31 21.96 9.61 0.17
N TYR A 32 21.05 9.69 1.15
CA TYR A 32 19.72 9.06 1.08
C TYR A 32 18.85 9.68 -0.02
N CYS A 33 18.88 11.01 -0.16
CA CYS A 33 18.16 11.73 -1.20
C CYS A 33 18.77 11.52 -2.60
N ASN A 34 20.03 11.07 -2.68
CA ASN A 34 20.72 10.88 -3.96
C ASN A 34 20.34 9.55 -4.61
N ARG A 35 19.60 9.62 -5.73
CA ARG A 35 19.15 8.44 -6.50
C ARG A 35 20.31 7.57 -6.99
N ASP A 36 21.38 8.19 -7.47
CA ASP A 36 22.51 7.48 -8.07
C ASP A 36 23.39 6.83 -7.00
N ALA A 37 23.57 7.48 -5.85
CA ALA A 37 24.23 6.88 -4.70
C ALA A 37 23.48 5.64 -4.20
N ARG A 38 22.15 5.70 -4.08
CA ARG A 38 21.32 4.55 -3.69
C ARG A 38 21.35 3.41 -4.70
N ASN A 39 21.27 3.72 -6.00
CA ASN A 39 21.33 2.68 -7.02
C ASN A 39 22.71 2.00 -7.05
N ARG A 40 23.80 2.74 -6.84
CA ARG A 40 25.15 2.17 -6.69
C ARG A 40 25.24 1.29 -5.45
N ALA A 41 24.73 1.74 -4.31
CA ALA A 41 24.72 0.94 -3.08
C ALA A 41 23.89 -0.35 -3.22
N LEU A 42 22.76 -0.33 -3.93
CA LEU A 42 21.94 -1.53 -4.18
C LEU A 42 22.56 -2.54 -5.15
N GLN A 43 23.52 -2.11 -5.97
CA GLN A 43 24.24 -3.01 -6.86
C GLN A 43 25.10 -4.00 -6.06
N ILE A 44 25.61 -3.60 -4.89
CA ILE A 44 26.49 -4.43 -4.05
C ILE A 44 25.73 -5.64 -3.45
N PRO A 45 24.55 -5.49 -2.80
CA PRO A 45 23.73 -6.63 -2.40
C PRO A 45 23.22 -7.47 -3.57
N ARG A 46 23.02 -6.86 -4.76
CA ARG A 46 22.65 -7.60 -5.98
C ARG A 46 23.77 -8.50 -6.47
N ASP A 47 25.01 -8.01 -6.46
CA ASP A 47 26.17 -8.83 -6.83
C ASP A 47 26.38 -9.98 -5.84
N CYS A 48 26.12 -9.75 -4.55
CA CYS A 48 26.10 -10.81 -3.54
C CYS A 48 25.02 -11.86 -3.85
N HIS A 49 23.80 -11.44 -4.17
CA HIS A 49 22.70 -12.35 -4.51
C HIS A 49 22.91 -13.08 -5.85
N SER A 50 23.67 -12.48 -6.78
CA SER A 50 23.98 -13.09 -8.08
C SER A 50 24.81 -14.37 -7.97
N ARG A 51 25.48 -14.59 -6.82
CA ARG A 51 26.21 -15.81 -6.49
C ARG A 51 25.29 -17.02 -6.35
N PHE A 52 24.02 -16.79 -6.00
CA PHE A 52 22.98 -17.81 -5.92
C PHE A 52 22.10 -17.81 -7.17
N ASP A 53 21.56 -16.64 -7.56
CA ASP A 53 20.68 -16.48 -8.71
C ASP A 53 21.28 -15.54 -9.77
N ARG A 54 21.86 -16.11 -10.82
CA ARG A 54 22.55 -15.35 -11.88
C ARG A 54 21.64 -14.39 -12.67
N SER A 55 20.33 -14.59 -12.63
CA SER A 55 19.33 -13.78 -13.35
C SER A 55 18.75 -12.62 -12.52
N ILE A 56 19.19 -12.43 -11.27
CA ILE A 56 18.56 -11.46 -10.37
C ILE A 56 18.80 -10.00 -10.80
N THR A 57 17.71 -9.23 -10.85
CA THR A 57 17.76 -7.79 -11.15
C THR A 57 17.80 -6.95 -9.86
N VAL A 58 18.26 -5.70 -9.96
CA VAL A 58 18.23 -4.75 -8.83
C VAL A 58 16.82 -4.56 -8.26
N ASN A 59 15.78 -4.67 -9.11
CA ASN A 59 14.39 -4.57 -8.67
C ASN A 59 13.96 -5.76 -7.81
N ASP A 60 14.51 -6.94 -8.07
CA ASP A 60 14.19 -8.15 -7.29
C ASP A 60 14.84 -8.08 -5.90
N VAL A 61 16.06 -7.56 -5.82
CA VAL A 61 16.74 -7.28 -4.54
C VAL A 61 15.99 -6.22 -3.74
N LYS A 62 15.53 -5.14 -4.40
CA LYS A 62 14.65 -4.13 -3.78
C LYS A 62 13.38 -4.77 -3.21
N LYS A 63 12.72 -5.65 -3.98
CA LYS A 63 11.54 -6.38 -3.51
C LYS A 63 11.87 -7.29 -2.33
N LYS A 64 13.01 -7.98 -2.37
CA LYS A 64 13.44 -8.86 -1.27
C LYS A 64 13.67 -8.06 0.02
N ILE A 65 14.37 -6.92 -0.07
CA ILE A 65 14.58 -6.00 1.06
C ILE A 65 13.24 -5.47 1.58
N GLU A 66 12.33 -5.04 0.70
CA GLU A 66 11.03 -4.53 1.15
C GLU A 66 10.18 -5.61 1.82
N ASN A 67 10.22 -6.85 1.31
CA ASN A 67 9.56 -7.99 1.95
C ASN A 67 10.16 -8.26 3.34
N MET A 68 11.49 -8.20 3.49
CA MET A 68 12.16 -8.36 4.80
C MET A 68 11.77 -7.25 5.77
N ARG A 69 11.70 -5.98 5.31
CA ARG A 69 11.20 -4.86 6.12
C ARG A 69 9.74 -5.02 6.53
N ALA A 70 8.90 -5.50 5.61
CA ALA A 70 7.48 -5.72 5.88
C ALA A 70 7.28 -6.82 6.93
N ALA A 71 8.00 -7.94 6.81
CA ALA A 71 7.99 -9.00 7.82
C ALA A 71 8.45 -8.48 9.19
N TYR A 72 9.57 -7.76 9.24
CA TYR A 72 10.08 -7.16 10.49
C TYR A 72 9.08 -6.19 11.14
N ARG A 73 8.44 -5.31 10.35
CA ARG A 73 7.41 -4.38 10.87
C ARG A 73 6.18 -5.12 11.39
N GLN A 74 5.83 -6.25 10.79
CA GLN A 74 4.70 -7.06 11.26
C GLN A 74 5.03 -7.68 12.62
N GLU A 75 6.19 -8.31 12.76
CA GLU A 75 6.65 -8.92 14.01
C GLU A 75 6.77 -7.88 15.15
N ASN A 76 7.40 -6.73 14.89
CA ASN A 76 7.49 -5.65 15.89
C ASN A 76 6.12 -5.07 16.29
N ASN A 77 5.15 -5.03 15.37
CA ASN A 77 3.80 -4.53 15.67
C ASN A 77 2.98 -5.57 16.44
N GLU A 78 3.27 -6.86 16.29
CA GLU A 78 2.66 -7.94 17.07
C GLU A 78 3.20 -7.93 18.51
N GLU A 79 4.51 -7.73 18.69
CA GLU A 79 5.14 -7.58 20.01
C GLU A 79 4.58 -6.36 20.78
N ASN A 80 4.49 -5.19 20.13
CA ASN A 80 3.91 -3.98 20.73
C ASN A 80 2.37 -4.06 20.96
N ARG A 81 1.69 -5.06 20.40
CA ARG A 81 0.26 -5.32 20.67
C ARG A 81 0.05 -6.25 21.87
N GLY A 82 1.04 -7.07 22.21
CA GLY A 82 0.99 -7.94 23.39
C GLY A 82 1.00 -7.17 24.70
N ASP A 83 1.72 -6.04 24.75
CA ASP A 83 1.93 -5.25 25.97
C ASP A 83 0.83 -4.21 26.27
N ASN A 84 -0.15 -4.02 25.37
CA ASN A 84 -1.23 -3.02 25.54
C ASN A 84 -2.56 -3.60 26.04
N SER A 85 -2.57 -4.79 26.67
CA SER A 85 -3.79 -5.47 27.15
C SER A 85 -3.82 -5.81 28.64
N ILE A 86 -2.91 -5.27 29.46
CA ILE A 86 -2.95 -5.40 30.92
C ILE A 86 -2.76 -4.00 31.50
N ASP A 87 -3.87 -3.40 31.95
CA ASP A 87 -3.98 -2.48 33.09
C ASP A 87 -5.25 -1.61 32.96
N GLN A 88 -6.39 -2.24 33.26
CA GLN A 88 -7.50 -1.56 33.93
C GLN A 88 -7.82 -2.34 35.19
N ILE A 89 -7.06 -2.07 36.24
CA ILE A 89 -7.48 -2.29 37.63
C ILE A 89 -7.16 -0.99 38.36
N THR A 90 -8.21 -0.35 38.87
CA THR A 90 -8.14 0.75 39.82
C THR A 90 -7.74 0.22 41.20
N ASP A 91 -6.91 0.96 41.93
CA ASP A 91 -7.26 1.58 43.22
C ASP A 91 -5.99 2.16 43.89
N ASP A 92 -6.11 3.42 44.31
CA ASP A 92 -5.51 4.12 45.46
C ASP A 92 -4.15 3.66 46.04
N GLU A 93 -3.13 4.53 46.03
CA GLU A 93 -2.56 5.17 47.24
C GLU A 93 -1.40 6.13 46.87
N ILE A 94 -1.27 7.20 47.65
CA ILE A 94 -0.39 8.36 47.51
C ILE A 94 1.06 8.05 47.91
N SER A 95 2.05 8.39 47.06
CA SER A 95 3.35 8.98 47.48
C SER A 95 4.27 9.34 46.31
N GLN A 96 4.60 10.62 46.20
CA GLN A 96 5.94 11.13 45.81
C GLN A 96 6.64 11.59 47.10
N PRO A 97 7.97 11.82 47.20
CA PRO A 97 8.97 11.97 46.13
C PRO A 97 10.34 11.28 46.41
N ALA A 98 11.18 11.07 45.39
CA ALA A 98 12.63 10.98 45.58
C ALA A 98 13.41 11.28 44.30
N SER A 99 14.08 12.42 44.30
CA SER A 99 15.22 12.76 43.45
C SER A 99 16.30 11.67 43.50
N THR A 100 16.73 11.14 42.35
CA THR A 100 18.02 10.46 42.24
C THR A 100 18.62 10.69 40.86
N SER A 101 19.87 11.16 40.91
CA SER A 101 20.84 11.42 39.86
C SER A 101 20.82 10.48 38.66
N GLU A 102 21.05 11.07 37.47
CA GLU A 102 21.48 10.40 36.25
C GLU A 102 22.63 9.42 36.53
N GLN A 103 22.37 8.13 36.33
CA GLN A 103 23.40 7.13 36.08
C GLN A 103 23.11 6.47 34.74
N GLN A 104 24.07 6.60 33.82
CA GLN A 104 24.04 6.00 32.50
C GLN A 104 24.03 4.47 32.63
N PHE A 105 22.94 3.82 32.22
CA PHE A 105 22.85 2.37 32.11
C PHE A 105 23.48 1.92 30.78
N THR A 106 24.72 1.43 30.83
CA THR A 106 25.31 0.66 29.71
C THR A 106 24.75 -0.76 29.71
N ILE A 107 23.98 -1.11 28.68
CA ILE A 107 23.53 -2.48 28.44
C ILE A 107 24.72 -3.31 27.90
N PRO A 108 25.18 -4.38 28.58
CA PRO A 108 26.27 -5.20 28.09
C PRO A 108 25.84 -6.02 26.86
N ASN A 109 26.63 -5.92 25.79
CA ASN A 109 26.48 -6.69 24.55
C ASN A 109 26.74 -8.19 24.85
N PRO A 110 25.75 -9.09 24.73
CA PRO A 110 25.94 -10.50 25.09
C PRO A 110 26.89 -11.19 24.11
N THR A 111 27.85 -11.93 24.66
CA THR A 111 28.85 -12.70 23.91
C THR A 111 28.23 -13.73 22.97
N ASN A 112 28.96 -14.07 21.90
CA ASN A 112 28.53 -14.97 20.84
C ASN A 112 28.04 -16.35 21.34
N ALA A 113 28.53 -16.84 22.47
CA ALA A 113 28.07 -18.09 23.09
C ALA A 113 26.64 -17.99 23.64
N THR A 114 26.30 -16.88 24.29
CA THR A 114 24.94 -16.57 24.78
C THR A 114 23.97 -16.37 23.61
N ARG A 115 24.47 -15.78 22.50
CA ARG A 115 23.72 -15.62 21.24
C ARG A 115 23.45 -16.98 20.57
N LYS A 116 24.42 -17.91 20.60
CA LYS A 116 24.29 -19.26 20.03
C LYS A 116 23.31 -20.14 20.82
N ARG A 117 23.31 -20.02 22.16
CA ARG A 117 22.37 -20.71 23.05
C ARG A 117 20.93 -20.19 22.87
N ARG A 118 20.74 -18.86 22.83
CA ARG A 118 19.45 -18.24 22.49
C ARG A 118 18.93 -18.64 21.09
N LEU A 119 19.82 -18.78 20.10
CA LEU A 119 19.46 -19.27 18.76
C LEU A 119 19.03 -20.73 18.76
N GLN A 120 19.66 -21.59 19.57
CA GLN A 120 19.26 -23.00 19.74
C GLN A 120 17.94 -23.14 20.49
N ASP A 121 17.73 -22.34 21.54
CA ASP A 121 16.49 -22.30 22.33
C ASP A 121 15.32 -21.77 21.49
N LEU A 122 15.54 -20.74 20.65
CA LEU A 122 14.57 -20.26 19.67
C LEU A 122 14.26 -21.29 18.57
N HIS A 123 15.27 -22.03 18.08
CA HIS A 123 15.05 -23.09 17.10
C HIS A 123 14.19 -24.23 17.68
N SER A 124 14.37 -24.58 18.96
CA SER A 124 13.55 -25.57 19.67
C SER A 124 12.10 -25.11 19.84
N LEU A 125 11.89 -23.85 20.23
CA LEU A 125 10.55 -23.23 20.33
C LEU A 125 9.83 -23.15 18.97
N VAL A 126 10.54 -22.80 17.90
CA VAL A 126 9.98 -22.75 16.54
C VAL A 126 9.67 -24.15 16.01
N SER A 127 10.49 -25.16 16.30
CA SER A 127 10.20 -26.55 15.94
C SER A 127 8.97 -27.13 16.66
N LEU A 128 8.68 -26.67 17.88
CA LEU A 128 7.45 -27.03 18.60
C LEU A 128 6.22 -26.25 18.08
N GLN A 129 6.40 -25.04 17.57
CA GLN A 129 5.32 -24.21 17.02
C GLN A 129 4.92 -24.56 15.57
N LEU A 130 5.74 -25.33 14.84
CA LEU A 130 5.46 -25.76 13.46
C LEU A 130 4.35 -26.84 13.33
N GLY A 131 3.65 -27.15 14.42
CA GLY A 131 2.34 -27.81 14.37
C GLY A 131 1.18 -26.87 14.01
N ASN A 132 1.37 -25.54 14.06
CA ASN A 132 0.29 -24.57 13.88
C ASN A 132 0.55 -23.62 12.69
N ASN A 133 -0.11 -23.96 11.59
CA ASN A 133 -0.44 -23.16 10.41
C ASN A 133 -0.14 -21.65 10.49
N ILE A 134 0.94 -21.20 9.84
CA ILE A 134 1.07 -19.79 9.43
C ILE A 134 0.15 -19.55 8.23
N LEU A 135 -0.92 -18.81 8.52
CA LEU A 135 -1.99 -18.39 7.63
C LEU A 135 -1.47 -17.38 6.61
N PHE A 136 -1.23 -17.82 5.37
CA PHE A 136 -1.06 -16.91 4.24
C PHE A 136 -2.31 -16.00 4.10
N PRO A 137 -2.16 -14.67 4.01
CA PRO A 137 -3.29 -13.74 3.90
C PRO A 137 -4.12 -13.93 2.62
N SER A 138 -5.42 -14.21 2.82
CA SER A 138 -6.59 -13.95 1.96
C SER A 138 -6.65 -14.42 0.48
N TRP A 139 -5.58 -14.91 -0.16
CA TRP A 139 -5.71 -15.60 -1.46
C TRP A 139 -6.15 -17.06 -1.32
N ARG A 140 -6.91 -17.40 -0.28
CA ARG A 140 -7.58 -18.69 -0.19
C ARG A 140 -8.59 -18.78 -1.35
N PHE A 141 -8.11 -19.35 -2.44
CA PHE A 141 -8.79 -19.81 -3.63
C PHE A 141 -10.32 -19.72 -3.50
N ILE A 142 -10.92 -18.69 -4.11
CA ILE A 142 -12.37 -18.53 -4.25
C ILE A 142 -13.00 -19.81 -4.86
N THR A 143 -12.21 -20.59 -5.59
CA THR A 143 -12.62 -21.85 -6.22
C THR A 143 -12.96 -22.96 -5.21
N ASN A 144 -14.12 -23.57 -5.37
CA ASN A 144 -14.62 -24.69 -4.59
C ASN A 144 -13.92 -26.02 -4.98
N LYS A 145 -14.03 -27.05 -4.13
CA LYS A 145 -13.55 -28.41 -4.37
C LYS A 145 -13.95 -29.01 -5.75
N PRO A 146 -15.22 -28.96 -6.20
CA PRO A 146 -15.60 -29.47 -7.53
C PRO A 146 -14.95 -28.67 -8.67
N THR A 147 -14.77 -27.37 -8.50
CA THR A 147 -14.05 -26.54 -9.50
C THR A 147 -12.59 -26.94 -9.60
N LYS A 148 -11.95 -27.25 -8.46
CA LYS A 148 -10.59 -27.77 -8.42
C LYS A 148 -10.46 -29.14 -9.09
N THR A 149 -11.45 -30.03 -8.98
CA THR A 149 -11.41 -31.34 -9.67
C THR A 149 -11.55 -31.18 -11.18
N LEU A 150 -12.43 -30.28 -11.65
CA LEU A 150 -12.54 -29.93 -13.07
C LEU A 150 -11.23 -29.34 -13.62
N LEU A 151 -10.60 -28.43 -12.88
CA LEU A 151 -9.29 -27.87 -13.23
C LEU A 151 -8.22 -28.95 -13.36
N LYS A 152 -8.12 -29.86 -12.38
CA LYS A 152 -7.19 -31.00 -12.43
C LYS A 152 -7.44 -31.89 -13.64
N LYS A 153 -8.70 -32.27 -13.88
CA LYS A 153 -9.09 -33.11 -15.02
C LYS A 153 -8.72 -32.45 -16.36
N ARG A 154 -8.99 -31.15 -16.50
CA ARG A 154 -8.59 -30.34 -17.66
C ARG A 154 -7.07 -30.31 -17.85
N THR A 155 -6.30 -30.08 -16.78
CA THR A 155 -4.83 -30.05 -16.86
C THR A 155 -4.25 -31.41 -17.26
N ASN A 156 -4.81 -32.51 -16.77
CA ASN A 156 -4.36 -33.85 -17.11
C ASN A 156 -4.62 -34.15 -18.59
N LEU A 157 -5.80 -33.80 -19.11
CA LEU A 157 -6.09 -33.96 -20.54
C LEU A 157 -5.23 -33.05 -21.42
N LEU A 158 -4.86 -31.85 -20.97
CA LEU A 158 -3.95 -30.98 -21.71
C LEU A 158 -2.56 -31.60 -21.88
N LYS A 159 -2.05 -32.28 -20.84
CA LYS A 159 -0.73 -32.94 -20.82
C LYS A 159 -0.63 -34.17 -21.74
N THR A 160 -1.76 -34.76 -22.12
CA THR A 160 -1.75 -35.90 -23.07
C THR A 160 -1.22 -35.47 -24.43
N LYS A 161 -0.20 -36.17 -24.94
CA LYS A 161 0.50 -35.82 -26.19
C LYS A 161 -0.34 -36.08 -27.44
N GLN A 162 -1.02 -37.24 -27.50
CA GLN A 162 -1.93 -37.60 -28.58
C GLN A 162 -3.37 -37.59 -28.06
N LYS A 163 -4.27 -36.86 -28.73
CA LYS A 163 -5.66 -36.67 -28.30
C LYS A 163 -6.62 -37.21 -29.34
N THR A 164 -7.46 -38.16 -28.93
CA THR A 164 -8.57 -38.66 -29.76
C THR A 164 -9.62 -37.57 -29.98
N LYS A 165 -10.54 -37.80 -30.93
CA LYS A 165 -11.64 -36.86 -31.22
C LYS A 165 -12.53 -36.65 -29.99
N GLU A 166 -12.73 -37.71 -29.21
CA GLU A 166 -13.50 -37.73 -27.97
C GLU A 166 -12.81 -36.90 -26.90
N MET A 167 -11.49 -37.05 -26.72
CA MET A 167 -10.72 -36.25 -25.77
C MET A 167 -10.73 -34.75 -26.12
N LYS A 168 -10.71 -34.40 -27.41
CA LYS A 168 -10.84 -33.00 -27.85
C LYS A 168 -12.23 -32.44 -27.54
N LYS A 169 -13.28 -33.23 -27.75
CA LYS A 169 -14.66 -32.87 -27.39
C LYS A 169 -14.81 -32.70 -25.88
N GLU A 170 -14.27 -33.63 -25.10
CA GLU A 170 -14.25 -33.57 -23.63
C GLU A 170 -13.46 -32.35 -23.12
N LEU A 171 -12.33 -32.02 -23.75
CA LEU A 171 -11.56 -30.85 -23.36
C LEU A 171 -12.36 -29.57 -23.59
N SER A 172 -13.08 -29.47 -24.72
CA SER A 172 -13.96 -28.34 -25.02
C SER A 172 -15.10 -28.21 -24.00
N THR A 173 -15.74 -29.32 -23.61
CA THR A 173 -16.77 -29.31 -22.56
C THR A 173 -16.18 -28.92 -21.21
N LEU A 174 -15.00 -29.43 -20.85
CA LEU A 174 -14.31 -29.08 -19.61
C LEU A 174 -13.93 -27.60 -19.54
N PHE A 175 -13.50 -26.97 -20.63
CA PHE A 175 -13.25 -25.53 -20.64
C PHE A 175 -14.53 -24.75 -20.30
N LYS A 176 -15.65 -25.09 -20.93
CA LYS A 176 -16.94 -24.43 -20.70
C LYS A 176 -17.45 -24.66 -19.28
N THR A 177 -17.41 -25.90 -18.78
CA THR A 177 -17.89 -26.24 -17.43
C THR A 177 -16.99 -25.63 -16.36
N THR A 178 -15.67 -25.63 -16.55
CA THR A 178 -14.73 -25.02 -15.61
C THR A 178 -14.95 -23.52 -15.52
N SER A 179 -15.09 -22.80 -16.65
CA SER A 179 -15.36 -21.36 -16.61
C SER A 179 -16.68 -21.04 -15.90
N LYS A 180 -17.76 -21.79 -16.20
CA LYS A 180 -19.04 -21.63 -15.52
C LYS A 180 -18.96 -21.92 -14.01
N ALA A 181 -18.18 -22.93 -13.62
CA ALA A 181 -17.97 -23.29 -12.21
C ALA A 181 -17.17 -22.20 -11.47
N ILE A 182 -16.14 -21.64 -12.12
CA ILE A 182 -15.39 -20.49 -11.59
C ILE A 182 -16.33 -19.28 -11.43
N ASP A 183 -17.09 -18.92 -12.46
CA ASP A 183 -18.03 -17.79 -12.38
C ASP A 183 -19.04 -17.96 -11.25
N LYS A 184 -19.53 -19.19 -11.03
CA LYS A 184 -20.41 -19.51 -9.91
C LYS A 184 -19.70 -19.32 -8.57
N ASP A 185 -18.51 -19.88 -8.40
CA ASP A 185 -17.72 -19.75 -7.17
C ASP A 185 -17.45 -18.28 -6.81
N TYR A 186 -17.15 -17.43 -7.81
CA TYR A 186 -16.98 -15.99 -7.61
C TYR A 186 -18.27 -15.29 -7.19
N LYS A 187 -19.41 -15.65 -7.78
CA LYS A 187 -20.72 -15.10 -7.39
C LYS A 187 -21.10 -15.51 -5.97
N ASP A 188 -20.87 -16.78 -5.63
CA ASP A 188 -21.17 -17.34 -4.31
C ASP A 188 -20.30 -16.67 -3.23
N HIS A 189 -18.99 -16.51 -3.48
CA HIS A 189 -18.09 -15.77 -2.61
C HIS A 189 -18.53 -14.31 -2.43
N ARG A 190 -18.85 -13.62 -3.54
CA ARG A 190 -19.33 -12.23 -3.50
C ARG A 190 -20.62 -12.09 -2.70
N TYR A 191 -21.55 -13.02 -2.90
CA TYR A 191 -22.81 -13.09 -2.15
C TYR A 191 -22.54 -13.28 -0.66
N LYS A 192 -21.67 -14.22 -0.29
CA LYS A 192 -21.30 -14.49 1.11
C LYS A 192 -20.76 -13.24 1.82
N ILE A 193 -19.79 -12.55 1.20
CA ILE A 193 -19.20 -11.33 1.78
C ILE A 193 -20.25 -10.22 1.98
N ILE A 194 -21.16 -10.05 1.02
CA ILE A 194 -22.25 -9.07 1.12
C ILE A 194 -23.18 -9.42 2.27
N VAL A 195 -23.63 -10.67 2.32
CA VAL A 195 -24.53 -11.19 3.34
C VAL A 195 -23.92 -11.03 4.74
N GLU A 196 -22.68 -11.48 4.92
CA GLU A 196 -21.97 -11.39 6.20
C GLU A 196 -21.83 -9.94 6.69
N ASN A 197 -21.44 -9.02 5.82
CA ASN A 197 -21.34 -7.60 6.18
C ASN A 197 -22.70 -6.95 6.45
N ILE A 198 -23.78 -7.37 5.77
CA ILE A 198 -25.14 -6.90 6.04
C ILE A 198 -25.61 -7.38 7.41
N TYR A 199 -25.39 -8.65 7.76
CA TYR A 199 -25.86 -9.18 9.05
C TYR A 199 -25.00 -8.72 10.23
N THR A 200 -23.67 -8.69 10.09
CA THR A 200 -22.75 -8.31 11.17
C THR A 200 -22.69 -6.81 11.40
N HIS A 201 -22.63 -6.02 10.30
CA HIS A 201 -22.34 -4.59 10.38
C HIS A 201 -23.47 -3.70 9.85
N ARG A 202 -24.56 -4.28 9.31
CA ARG A 202 -25.65 -3.55 8.62
C ARG A 202 -25.15 -2.57 7.57
N SER A 203 -24.00 -2.87 6.95
CA SER A 203 -23.29 -1.95 6.07
C SER A 203 -22.96 -2.59 4.73
N THR A 204 -23.68 -2.17 3.70
CA THR A 204 -23.38 -2.55 2.31
C THR A 204 -22.07 -1.91 1.82
N LYS A 205 -21.76 -0.69 2.29
CA LYS A 205 -20.52 0.02 1.94
C LYS A 205 -19.28 -0.74 2.40
N ARG A 206 -19.33 -1.36 3.58
CA ARG A 206 -18.23 -2.18 4.10
C ARG A 206 -18.02 -3.44 3.25
N ALA A 207 -19.10 -4.10 2.85
CA ALA A 207 -19.04 -5.23 1.91
C ALA A 207 -18.35 -4.86 0.59
N TYR A 208 -18.73 -3.75 -0.02
CA TYR A 208 -18.10 -3.31 -1.26
C TYR A 208 -16.64 -2.94 -1.07
N LYS A 209 -16.27 -2.34 0.07
CA LYS A 209 -14.87 -2.04 0.39
C LYS A 209 -14.02 -3.31 0.49
N GLU A 210 -14.58 -4.38 1.05
CA GLU A 210 -13.90 -5.68 1.16
C GLU A 210 -13.79 -6.41 -0.19
N LEU A 211 -14.83 -6.30 -1.02
CA LEU A 211 -14.81 -6.83 -2.40
C LEU A 211 -13.93 -6.02 -3.36
N THR A 212 -13.54 -4.80 -2.99
CA THR A 212 -12.73 -3.92 -3.84
C THR A 212 -11.26 -4.33 -3.72
N THR A 213 -10.70 -4.84 -4.82
CA THR A 213 -9.29 -5.28 -4.87
C THR A 213 -8.32 -4.13 -5.10
N HIS A 214 -8.76 -3.01 -5.67
CA HIS A 214 -7.92 -1.86 -6.00
C HIS A 214 -8.55 -0.54 -5.54
N LYS A 215 -7.73 0.36 -4.98
CA LYS A 215 -8.17 1.70 -4.58
C LYS A 215 -8.19 2.60 -5.81
N SER A 216 -9.34 3.18 -6.18
CA SER A 216 -9.39 4.27 -7.15
C SER A 216 -8.81 5.52 -6.49
N TRP A 217 -7.54 5.83 -6.79
CA TRP A 217 -6.85 6.98 -6.23
C TRP A 217 -7.45 8.33 -6.66
N ILE A 218 -8.27 8.35 -7.72
CA ILE A 218 -8.92 9.54 -8.25
C ILE A 218 -10.44 9.33 -8.19
N GLN A 219 -11.05 9.69 -7.07
CA GLN A 219 -12.47 9.43 -6.78
C GLN A 219 -13.42 10.37 -7.55
N ASN A 220 -12.92 11.51 -8.05
CA ASN A 220 -13.77 12.61 -8.55
C ASN A 220 -13.65 12.91 -10.05
N LEU A 221 -12.90 12.11 -10.83
CA LEU A 221 -12.92 12.23 -12.28
C LEU A 221 -14.07 11.38 -12.81
N ARG A 222 -15.28 11.98 -12.87
CA ARG A 222 -16.47 11.34 -13.46
C ARG A 222 -16.26 11.15 -14.97
N SER A 223 -15.61 10.07 -15.37
CA SER A 223 -15.79 9.55 -16.72
C SER A 223 -17.17 8.90 -16.80
N LYS A 224 -17.95 9.19 -17.85
CA LYS A 224 -19.22 8.49 -18.13
C LYS A 224 -19.00 6.99 -18.42
N THR A 225 -17.75 6.57 -18.60
CA THR A 225 -17.35 5.20 -18.90
C THR A 225 -16.31 4.68 -17.89
N LYS A 226 -16.15 3.35 -17.88
CA LYS A 226 -15.36 2.54 -16.93
C LYS A 226 -13.94 3.08 -16.66
N GLU A 227 -13.33 2.56 -15.60
CA GLU A 227 -11.94 2.85 -15.17
C GLU A 227 -10.96 2.92 -16.36
N THR A 228 -10.24 4.03 -16.47
CA THR A 228 -9.23 4.26 -17.51
C THR A 228 -7.97 3.45 -17.18
N LYS A 229 -7.66 2.46 -18.01
CA LYS A 229 -6.48 1.57 -17.80
C LYS A 229 -5.31 1.93 -18.72
N THR A 230 -5.60 2.50 -19.88
CA THR A 230 -4.59 2.79 -20.90
C THR A 230 -4.09 4.22 -20.76
N ARG A 231 -2.79 4.45 -21.04
CA ARG A 231 -2.21 5.81 -21.06
C ARG A 231 -3.01 6.78 -21.93
N ILE A 232 -3.52 6.31 -23.07
CA ILE A 232 -4.35 7.11 -23.98
C ILE A 232 -5.66 7.53 -23.32
N ASP A 233 -6.31 6.64 -22.58
CA ASP A 233 -7.57 6.89 -21.89
C ASP A 233 -7.38 7.93 -20.77
N ILE A 234 -6.24 7.87 -20.06
CA ILE A 234 -5.89 8.85 -19.02
C ILE A 234 -5.70 10.24 -19.64
N ILE A 235 -4.95 10.34 -20.74
CA ILE A 235 -4.71 11.61 -21.45
C ILE A 235 -6.03 12.17 -21.98
N ASN A 236 -6.86 11.34 -22.62
CA ASN A 236 -8.15 11.76 -23.15
C ASN A 236 -9.09 12.25 -22.03
N CYS A 237 -9.15 11.51 -20.91
CA CYS A 237 -9.99 11.89 -19.77
C CYS A 237 -9.52 13.20 -19.12
N ALA A 238 -8.21 13.40 -18.96
CA ALA A 238 -7.65 14.66 -18.49
C ALA A 238 -7.93 15.81 -19.48
N THR A 239 -7.79 15.55 -20.78
CA THR A 239 -8.06 16.53 -21.85
C THR A 239 -9.52 16.95 -21.84
N ASP A 240 -10.46 16.01 -21.70
CA ASP A 240 -11.88 16.31 -21.63
C ASP A 240 -12.27 17.07 -20.37
N TYR A 241 -11.63 16.76 -19.23
CA TYR A 241 -11.81 17.52 -17.99
C TYR A 241 -11.34 18.97 -18.15
N TYR A 242 -10.13 19.19 -18.68
CA TYR A 242 -9.63 20.54 -18.90
C TYR A 242 -10.40 21.29 -19.98
N LYS A 243 -10.87 20.59 -21.03
CA LYS A 243 -11.84 21.15 -21.97
C LYS A 243 -13.05 21.65 -21.21
N GLN A 244 -13.73 20.82 -20.41
CA GLN A 244 -14.88 21.26 -19.61
C GLN A 244 -14.58 22.44 -18.68
N LEU A 245 -13.41 22.45 -18.04
CA LEU A 245 -12.98 23.51 -17.13
C LEU A 245 -12.78 24.85 -17.85
N TYR A 246 -12.26 24.81 -19.08
CA TYR A 246 -11.91 25.99 -19.87
C TYR A 246 -12.87 26.25 -21.03
N THR A 247 -13.92 25.44 -21.22
CA THR A 247 -15.05 25.76 -22.07
C THR A 247 -15.77 26.91 -21.38
N LYS A 248 -15.36 28.14 -21.72
CA LYS A 248 -16.07 29.35 -21.31
C LYS A 248 -17.56 29.12 -21.62
N PRO A 249 -18.49 29.40 -20.71
CA PRO A 249 -19.85 29.63 -21.16
C PRO A 249 -19.71 30.77 -22.19
N THR A 250 -20.14 30.52 -23.42
CA THR A 250 -20.40 31.62 -24.34
C THR A 250 -21.19 32.65 -23.54
N PRO A 251 -20.75 33.92 -23.45
CA PRO A 251 -21.60 34.95 -22.89
C PRO A 251 -22.81 35.02 -23.82
N CYS A 252 -23.94 34.42 -23.43
CA CYS A 252 -25.20 34.82 -23.99
C CYS A 252 -25.47 36.23 -23.47
N LEU A 253 -25.04 37.19 -24.29
CA LEU A 253 -25.63 38.50 -24.32
C LEU A 253 -27.08 38.33 -24.80
N SER A 254 -28.00 38.17 -23.86
CA SER A 254 -29.43 38.36 -24.11
C SER A 254 -30.09 38.89 -22.85
N SER A 255 -29.91 40.19 -22.59
CA SER A 255 -30.90 41.09 -21.93
C SER A 255 -30.27 42.36 -21.36
N ILE A 256 -29.48 43.12 -22.14
CA ILE A 256 -29.43 44.58 -21.93
C ILE A 256 -29.46 45.24 -23.31
N THR A 257 -30.65 45.76 -23.64
CA THR A 257 -30.92 46.62 -24.79
C THR A 257 -30.31 48.00 -24.60
N ALA A 258 -29.78 48.56 -25.71
CA ALA A 258 -29.49 49.97 -25.99
C ALA A 258 -28.30 50.56 -25.19
N THR A 259 -27.25 51.15 -25.78
CA THR A 259 -27.16 52.09 -26.90
C THR A 259 -25.69 52.16 -27.41
N SER A 260 -25.52 52.35 -28.73
CA SER A 260 -24.36 52.83 -29.55
C SER A 260 -22.95 52.94 -28.93
N ALA A 261 -21.81 52.74 -29.60
CA ALA A 261 -21.41 52.45 -30.98
C ALA A 261 -19.89 52.15 -31.00
N ALA A 262 -19.43 51.58 -32.13
CA ALA A 262 -18.07 51.60 -32.69
C ALA A 262 -16.99 50.61 -32.17
N ILE A 263 -16.27 50.07 -33.16
CA ILE A 263 -15.20 49.05 -33.12
C ILE A 263 -13.80 49.76 -33.15
N PRO A 264 -12.63 49.07 -33.21
CA PRO A 264 -11.66 48.78 -32.13
C PRO A 264 -10.27 49.47 -32.31
N LYS A 265 -9.40 49.50 -31.27
CA LYS A 265 -7.92 49.26 -31.34
C LYS A 265 -7.19 49.44 -29.97
N PRO A 266 -5.89 49.07 -29.83
CA PRO A 266 -5.34 48.35 -28.68
C PRO A 266 -4.53 49.22 -27.70
N GLN A 267 -4.19 48.62 -26.56
CA GLN A 267 -3.27 49.09 -25.50
C GLN A 267 -3.85 50.12 -24.51
N SER A 268 -4.14 49.67 -23.28
CA SER A 268 -3.91 50.48 -22.06
C SER A 268 -4.07 49.62 -20.81
N VAL A 269 -3.13 49.84 -19.89
CA VAL A 269 -3.08 49.53 -18.44
C VAL A 269 -4.42 49.08 -17.85
N ILE A 270 -4.43 47.93 -17.17
CA ILE A 270 -5.57 47.48 -16.37
C ILE A 270 -5.67 48.40 -15.15
N ASP A 271 -6.53 49.42 -15.22
CA ASP A 271 -6.96 50.17 -14.05
C ASP A 271 -7.84 49.25 -13.20
N LEU A 272 -7.22 48.57 -12.24
CA LEU A 272 -7.93 47.94 -11.14
C LEU A 272 -8.57 49.05 -10.30
N PRO A 273 -9.86 48.96 -9.95
CA PRO A 273 -10.50 49.95 -9.10
C PRO A 273 -9.78 50.02 -7.75
N PRO A 274 -9.67 51.23 -7.14
CA PRO A 274 -9.11 51.38 -5.81
C PRO A 274 -9.81 50.44 -4.84
N VAL A 275 -9.04 49.77 -3.99
CA VAL A 275 -9.55 48.82 -2.99
C VAL A 275 -10.53 49.57 -2.08
N ASP A 276 -11.82 49.19 -2.13
CA ASP A 276 -12.85 49.80 -1.29
C ASP A 276 -12.60 49.42 0.17
N GLU A 277 -12.33 50.42 1.01
CA GLU A 277 -12.05 50.24 2.43
C GLU A 277 -13.17 49.46 3.14
N LYS A 278 -14.42 49.64 2.69
CA LYS A 278 -15.58 48.92 3.25
C LYS A 278 -15.49 47.41 3.00
N GLU A 279 -14.95 47.01 1.86
CA GLU A 279 -14.74 45.60 1.51
C GLU A 279 -13.64 44.99 2.37
N VAL A 280 -12.57 45.74 2.61
CA VAL A 280 -11.45 45.33 3.48
C VAL A 280 -11.93 45.14 4.92
N PHE A 281 -12.68 46.09 5.47
CA PHE A 281 -13.25 45.97 6.81
C PHE A 281 -14.20 44.78 6.95
N LYS A 282 -15.00 44.49 5.91
CA LYS A 282 -15.89 43.33 5.90
C LYS A 282 -15.11 42.01 5.94
N HIS A 283 -13.93 41.96 5.33
CA HIS A 283 -13.06 40.78 5.36
C HIS A 283 -12.29 40.66 6.67
N ILE A 284 -11.77 41.75 7.23
CA ILE A 284 -11.11 41.77 8.54
C ILE A 284 -12.06 41.25 9.62
N LYS A 285 -13.32 41.67 9.60
CA LYS A 285 -14.34 41.21 10.56
C LYS A 285 -14.67 39.72 10.45
N LYS A 286 -14.38 39.08 9.31
CA LYS A 286 -14.56 37.64 9.09
C LYS A 286 -13.35 36.81 9.51
N LEU A 287 -12.20 37.43 9.77
CA LEU A 287 -11.03 36.72 10.26
C LEU A 287 -11.27 36.32 11.72
N LYS A 288 -10.85 35.11 12.09
CA LYS A 288 -10.88 34.65 13.49
C LYS A 288 -9.88 35.50 14.28
N THR A 289 -10.32 36.07 15.41
CA THR A 289 -9.47 36.88 16.30
C THR A 289 -8.48 36.04 17.08
N ASP A 290 -8.82 34.78 17.33
CA ASP A 290 -7.98 33.87 18.08
C ASP A 290 -7.15 32.98 17.16
N LYS A 291 -5.84 32.95 17.42
CA LYS A 291 -4.98 31.87 16.96
C LYS A 291 -5.55 30.56 17.52
N SER A 292 -5.69 29.54 16.68
CA SER A 292 -6.19 28.22 17.11
C SER A 292 -5.37 27.77 18.33
N PRO A 293 -6.00 27.46 19.48
CA PRO A 293 -5.25 27.13 20.68
C PRO A 293 -4.39 25.89 20.40
N CYS A 294 -3.08 26.04 20.56
CA CYS A 294 -2.20 24.88 20.69
C CYS A 294 -2.59 24.16 22.00
N PRO A 295 -2.55 22.82 22.07
CA PRO A 295 -2.93 22.07 23.27
C PRO A 295 -2.16 22.49 24.54
N ASP A 296 -1.02 23.14 24.38
CA ASP A 296 -0.11 23.50 25.47
C ASP A 296 -0.39 24.88 26.12
N GLY A 297 -1.51 25.54 25.77
CA GLY A 297 -1.99 26.73 26.50
C GLY A 297 -1.11 27.99 26.42
N ILE A 298 -0.05 27.99 25.62
CA ILE A 298 0.84 29.15 25.44
C ILE A 298 0.48 29.87 24.14
N GLN A 299 0.14 31.16 24.23
CA GLN A 299 0.08 32.06 23.08
C GLN A 299 1.47 32.64 22.80
N ASN A 300 1.86 32.65 21.52
CA ASN A 300 3.07 33.32 21.04
C ASN A 300 2.80 34.79 20.70
#